data_AF-A0A209B7X0-F1
#
_entry.id   AF-A0A209B7X0-F1
#
_cell.length_a   1.000
_cell.length_b   1.000
_cell.length_c   1.000
_cell.angle_alpha   90.00
_cell.angle_beta   90.00
_cell.angle_gamma   90.00
#
_symmetry.space_group_name_H-M   'P 1'
#
loop_
_entity.id
_entity.type
_entity.pdbx_description
1 polymer ?
#
loop_
_entity_poly.entity_id
_entity_poly.type
_entity_poly.pdbx_seq_one_letter_code
_entity_poly.pdbx_strand_id
1 'polypeptide(L)' 'MNDKAIRLDVEDREAIGRLHSMGYPEALCVEAYFACDKNEDRAADYIAQRLGEEFNDN' A
#
# COMPACT_ATOMS: atom_id res chain seq x y z
N MET A 1 -12.33 16.05 20.51
CA MET A 1 -11.91 15.70 19.13
C MET A 1 -10.97 14.52 19.24
N ASN A 2 -11.37 13.33 18.82
CA ASN A 2 -10.49 12.20 18.46
C ASN A 2 -11.36 11.02 18.00
N ASP A 3 -12.06 11.22 16.89
CA ASP A 3 -12.85 10.19 16.23
C ASP A 3 -11.91 9.39 15.31
N LYS A 4 -11.06 8.54 15.90
CA LYS A 4 -10.31 7.51 15.17
C LYS A 4 -11.29 6.42 14.73
N ALA A 5 -12.18 6.76 13.80
CA ALA A 5 -12.91 5.78 13.03
C ALA A 5 -11.92 5.21 12.01
N ILE A 6 -11.37 4.02 12.29
CA ILE A 6 -10.69 3.20 11.29
C ILE A 6 -11.78 2.65 10.36
N ARG A 7 -12.47 3.53 9.65
CA ARG A 7 -13.32 3.18 8.51
C ARG A 7 -12.39 3.20 7.32
N LEU A 8 -12.46 2.15 6.52
CA LEU A 8 -11.81 2.12 5.21
C LEU A 8 -12.44 3.24 4.40
N ASP A 9 -11.79 4.40 4.38
CA ASP A 9 -12.30 5.57 3.71
C ASP A 9 -11.95 5.51 2.24
N VAL A 10 -12.50 6.42 1.45
CA VAL A 10 -12.18 6.50 0.02
C VAL A 10 -10.67 6.65 -0.17
N GLU A 11 -10.01 7.32 0.77
CA GLU A 11 -8.56 7.50 0.84
C GLU A 11 -7.77 6.18 0.86
N ASP A 12 -8.20 5.17 1.63
CA ASP A 12 -7.54 3.85 1.65
C ASP A 12 -7.56 3.21 0.26
N ARG A 13 -8.72 3.27 -0.40
CA ARG A 13 -8.94 2.70 -1.74
C ARG A 13 -8.16 3.47 -2.82
N GLU A 14 -8.08 4.80 -2.68
CA GLU A 14 -7.26 5.63 -3.56
C GLU A 14 -5.76 5.35 -3.38
N ALA A 15 -5.29 5.20 -2.14
CA ALA A 15 -3.88 4.89 -1.84
C ALA A 15 -3.47 3.54 -2.43
N ILE A 16 -4.31 2.52 -2.23
CA ILE A 16 -4.15 1.20 -2.87
C ILE A 16 -4.16 1.34 -4.40
N GLY A 17 -5.04 2.14 -4.97
CA GLY A 17 -5.10 2.41 -6.42
C GLY A 17 -3.87 3.12 -6.98
N ARG A 18 -3.23 4.02 -6.21
CA ARG A 18 -1.97 4.68 -6.59
C ARG A 18 -0.83 3.67 -6.65
N LEU A 19 -0.70 2.84 -5.62
CA LEU A 19 0.28 1.76 -5.59
C LEU A 19 0.02 0.79 -6.75
N HIS A 20 -1.25 0.47 -7.04
CA HIS A 20 -1.60 -0.33 -8.20
C HIS A 20 -1.14 0.28 -9.53
N SER A 21 -1.31 1.59 -9.70
CA SER A 21 -0.86 2.31 -10.89
C SER A 21 0.66 2.42 -11.02
N MET A 22 1.43 2.25 -9.93
CA MET A 22 2.89 2.16 -9.98
C MET A 22 3.40 0.81 -10.51
N GLY A 23 2.50 -0.16 -10.72
CA GLY A 23 2.84 -1.52 -11.16
C GLY A 23 2.75 -2.57 -10.05
N TYR A 24 2.29 -2.18 -8.86
CA TYR A 24 2.11 -3.10 -7.75
C TYR A 24 0.75 -3.82 -7.81
N PRO A 25 0.64 -5.09 -7.35
CA PRO A 25 -0.65 -5.76 -7.32
C PRO A 25 -1.57 -5.17 -6.25
N GLU A 26 -2.85 -4.92 -6.55
CA GLU A 26 -3.82 -4.38 -5.57
C GLU A 26 -3.88 -5.24 -4.29
N ALA A 27 -3.81 -6.56 -4.43
CA ALA A 27 -3.78 -7.50 -3.32
C ALA A 27 -2.57 -7.26 -2.38
N LEU A 28 -1.39 -7.02 -2.96
CA LEU A 28 -0.16 -6.75 -2.21
C LEU A 28 -0.21 -5.37 -1.56
N CYS A 29 -0.78 -4.39 -2.26
CA CYS A 29 -0.98 -3.03 -1.76
C CYS A 29 -1.90 -3.02 -0.55
N VAL A 30 -3.03 -3.74 -0.63
CA VAL A 30 -3.95 -3.96 0.48
C VAL A 30 -3.23 -4.58 1.67
N GLU A 31 -2.55 -5.71 1.46
CA GLU A 31 -1.85 -6.41 2.55
C GLU A 31 -0.83 -5.51 3.24
N ALA A 32 0.02 -4.82 2.47
CA ALA A 32 1.02 -3.91 3.00
C ALA A 32 0.40 -2.71 3.70
N TYR A 33 -0.63 -2.11 3.11
CA TYR A 33 -1.29 -0.93 3.65
C TYR A 33 -1.95 -1.23 5.00
N PHE A 34 -2.63 -2.36 5.15
CA PHE A 34 -3.17 -2.79 6.44
C PHE A 34 -2.07 -3.21 7.43
N ALA A 35 -1.02 -3.91 6.98
CA ALA A 35 0.10 -4.30 7.84
C ALA A 35 0.89 -3.10 8.37
N CYS A 36 0.94 -2.01 7.61
CA CYS A 36 1.64 -0.78 7.95
C CYS A 36 0.76 0.28 8.63
N ASP A 37 -0.39 -0.10 9.19
CA ASP A 37 -1.31 0.80 9.91
C ASP A 37 -1.82 1.96 9.01
N LYS A 38 -2.16 1.64 7.75
CA LYS A 38 -2.60 2.57 6.70
C LYS A 38 -1.59 3.64 6.31
N ASN A 39 -0.30 3.37 6.50
CA ASN A 39 0.75 4.31 6.13
C ASN A 39 1.22 4.04 4.69
N GLU A 40 0.94 4.97 3.78
CA GLU A 40 1.27 4.85 2.34
C GLU A 40 2.78 4.73 2.09
N ASP A 41 3.60 5.51 2.80
CA ASP A 41 5.06 5.52 2.69
C ASP A 41 5.65 4.17 3.10
N ARG A 42 5.17 3.63 4.23
CA ARG A 42 5.57 2.30 4.71
C ARG A 42 5.02 1.17 3.86
N ALA A 43 3.80 1.30 3.34
CA ALA A 43 3.21 0.31 2.45
C ALA A 43 4.03 0.21 1.16
N ALA A 44 4.39 1.37 0.56
CA ALA A 44 5.26 1.43 -0.61
C ALA A 44 6.61 0.80 -0.34
N ASP A 45 7.26 1.13 0.79
CA ASP A 45 8.54 0.56 1.19
C ASP A 45 8.46 -0.96 1.44
N TYR A 46 7.41 -1.44 2.10
CA TYR A 46 7.17 -2.87 2.34
C TYR A 46 6.96 -3.65 1.03
N ILE A 47 6.17 -3.07 0.11
CA ILE A 47 5.93 -3.61 -1.22
C ILE A 47 7.22 -3.62 -2.03
N ALA A 48 7.96 -2.51 -2.04
CA ALA A 48 9.23 -2.37 -2.75
C ALA A 48 10.31 -3.30 -2.18
N GLN A 49 10.35 -3.55 -0.87
CA GLN A 49 11.24 -4.55 -0.28
C GLN A 49 10.84 -5.98 -0.66
N ARG A 50 9.54 -6.26 -0.76
CA ARG A 50 9.03 -7.56 -1.23
C ARG A 50 9.22 -7.79 -2.74
N LEU A 51 9.20 -6.74 -3.55
CA LEU A 51 9.24 -6.79 -5.01
C LEU A 51 10.59 -6.38 -5.62
N GLY A 52 11.42 -5.64 -4.89
CA GLY A 52 12.71 -5.14 -5.33
C GLY A 52 13.75 -6.24 -5.59
N GLU A 53 13.45 -7.47 -5.16
CA GLU A 53 14.20 -8.67 -5.53
C GLU A 53 13.79 -9.24 -6.90
N GLU A 54 12.67 -8.81 -7.50
CA GLU A 54 12.02 -9.52 -8.63
C GLU A 54 11.92 -8.72 -9.95
N PHE A 55 12.27 -7.42 -10.00
CA PHE A 55 12.13 -6.60 -11.22
C PHE A 55 13.43 -6.00 -11.79
N ASN A 56 14.61 -6.44 -11.33
CA ASN A 56 15.88 -6.13 -11.99
C ASN A 56 16.33 -7.27 -12.92
N ASP A 57 15.48 -7.65 -13.87
CA ASP A 57 15.92 -8.33 -15.09
C ASP A 57 15.61 -7.42 -16.28
N ASN A 58 16.56 -6.53 -16.60
CA ASN A 58 16.93 -6.11 -17.95
C ASN A 58 18.07 -5.07 -17.93
#